data_AF-A0A2V8MUL1-F1
#
_entry.id   AF-A0A2V8MUL1-F1
#
_cell.length_a   1.000
_cell.length_b   1.000
_cell.length_c   1.000
_cell.angle_alpha   90.00
_cell.angle_beta   90.00
_cell.angle_gamma   90.00
#
_symmetry.space_group_name_H-M   'P 1'
#
loop_
_entity.id
_entity.type
_entity.pdbx_description
1 polymer ?
#
loop_
_entity_poly.entity_id
_entity_poly.type
_entity_poly.pdbx_seq_one_letter_code
_entity_poly.pdbx_strand_id
1 'polypeptide(L)'
;NGAALPPPEGNLAELMRAIAFPNANIIFNVQLKDPAAQPKKQPAAAPFDYVEWGSTIYPGWLAVDQAAVAITETAPLLLTPGRRCQNGRPVPVDRADWKKYVAELVDVGKLARRTSQARNYEAFIDVSEKLNDACANCHKVYRDKGGTEGSGALRCQPSPEEK
;
A
#
# COMPACT_ATOMS: atom_id res chain seq x y z
N ASN A 1 24.44 -21.54 -8.76
CA ASN A 1 24.68 -20.76 -7.53
C ASN A 1 24.00 -19.40 -7.65
N GLY A 2 22.72 -19.30 -7.30
CA GLY A 2 22.06 -18.00 -7.17
C GLY A 2 22.40 -17.43 -5.80
N ALA A 3 22.97 -16.23 -5.74
CA ALA A 3 23.21 -15.56 -4.46
C ALA A 3 21.87 -15.40 -3.72
N ALA A 4 21.86 -15.74 -2.42
CA ALA A 4 20.70 -15.52 -1.58
C ALA A 4 20.37 -14.01 -1.54
N LEU A 5 19.09 -13.67 -1.65
CA LEU A 5 18.64 -12.28 -1.51
C LEU A 5 19.00 -11.75 -0.12
N PRO A 6 19.36 -10.46 0.02
CA PRO A 6 19.59 -9.86 1.33
C PRO A 6 18.32 -9.95 2.19
N PRO A 7 18.47 -10.01 3.53
CA PRO A 7 17.32 -10.03 4.42
C PRO A 7 16.50 -8.74 4.27
N PRO A 8 15.18 -8.78 4.56
CA PRO A 8 14.36 -7.59 4.57
C PRO A 8 14.87 -6.52 5.54
N GLU A 9 15.01 -5.29 5.05
CA GLU A 9 15.48 -4.14 5.85
C GLU A 9 14.54 -3.81 7.02
N GLY A 10 13.26 -3.59 6.70
CA GLY A 10 12.24 -3.20 7.68
C GLY A 10 11.26 -4.32 8.02
N ASN A 11 10.60 -4.19 9.18
CA ASN A 11 9.45 -5.02 9.54
C ASN A 11 8.24 -4.71 8.63
N LEU A 12 7.20 -5.54 8.70
CA LEU A 12 6.00 -5.39 7.89
C LEU A 12 5.33 -4.01 8.05
N ALA A 13 5.31 -3.46 9.26
CA ALA A 13 4.70 -2.15 9.52
C ALA A 13 5.49 -1.00 8.89
N GLU A 14 6.82 -1.09 8.87
CA GLU A 14 7.70 -0.13 8.21
C GLU A 14 7.52 -0.18 6.69
N LEU A 15 7.50 -1.38 6.11
CA LEU A 15 7.23 -1.56 4.68
C LEU A 15 5.88 -0.96 4.29
N MET A 16 4.82 -1.25 5.05
CA MET A 16 3.49 -0.69 4.79
C MET A 16 3.49 0.83 4.88
N ARG A 17 4.14 1.43 5.88
CA ARG A 17 4.24 2.90 6.01
C ARG A 17 5.08 3.54 4.90
N ALA A 18 6.12 2.86 4.44
CA ALA A 18 7.02 3.36 3.43
C ALA A 18 6.39 3.36 2.03
N ILE A 19 5.56 2.37 1.69
CA ILE A 19 5.06 2.18 0.33
C ILE A 19 3.53 2.17 0.27
N ALA A 20 2.88 1.15 0.83
CA ALA A 20 1.45 0.95 0.60
C ALA A 20 0.59 2.08 1.19
N PHE A 21 0.90 2.56 2.40
CA PHE A 21 0.12 3.58 3.10
C PHE A 21 0.03 4.92 2.34
N PRO A 22 1.15 5.60 1.99
CA PRO A 22 1.05 6.87 1.28
C PRO A 22 0.37 6.71 -0.09
N ASN A 23 0.68 5.63 -0.82
CA ASN A 23 0.14 5.40 -2.16
C ASN A 23 -1.35 5.02 -2.14
N ALA A 24 -1.81 4.23 -1.17
CA ALA A 24 -3.24 3.94 -1.02
C ALA A 24 -4.03 5.21 -0.68
N ASN A 25 -3.48 6.12 0.14
CA ASN A 25 -4.15 7.38 0.44
C ASN A 25 -4.24 8.32 -0.77
N ILE A 26 -3.28 8.28 -1.69
CA ILE A 26 -3.41 9.00 -2.98
C ILE A 26 -4.61 8.47 -3.78
N ILE A 27 -4.80 7.14 -3.81
CA ILE A 27 -5.92 6.49 -4.51
C ILE A 27 -7.25 6.82 -3.82
N PHE A 28 -7.33 6.68 -2.49
CA PHE A 28 -8.56 6.99 -1.74
C PHE A 28 -8.96 8.47 -1.85
N ASN A 29 -7.98 9.38 -1.94
CA ASN A 29 -8.27 10.80 -2.10
C ASN A 29 -9.05 11.14 -3.39
N VAL A 30 -9.03 10.27 -4.40
CA VAL A 30 -9.84 10.43 -5.62
C VAL A 30 -11.34 10.47 -5.29
N GLN A 31 -11.80 9.78 -4.25
CA GLN A 31 -13.20 9.84 -3.80
C GLN A 31 -13.62 11.25 -3.36
N LEU A 32 -12.67 12.12 -3.02
CA LEU A 32 -12.92 13.49 -2.55
C LEU A 32 -12.51 14.56 -3.56
N LYS A 33 -11.54 14.25 -4.42
CA LYS A 33 -10.90 15.22 -5.33
C LYS A 33 -10.70 14.61 -6.70
N ASP A 34 -11.35 15.21 -7.72
CA ASP A 34 -11.07 14.89 -9.11
C ASP A 34 -9.60 15.23 -9.46
N PRO A 35 -8.78 14.26 -9.88
CA PRO A 35 -7.40 14.51 -10.27
C PRO A 35 -7.26 15.42 -11.50
N ALA A 36 -8.30 15.55 -12.34
CA ALA A 36 -8.33 16.48 -13.47
C ALA A 36 -8.57 17.94 -13.04
N ALA A 37 -9.17 18.16 -11.87
CA ALA A 37 -9.54 19.49 -11.37
C ALA A 37 -8.47 20.13 -10.48
N GLN A 38 -7.28 19.54 -10.37
CA GLN A 38 -6.24 20.08 -9.48
C GLN A 38 -5.60 21.35 -10.05
N PRO A 39 -5.54 22.46 -9.28
CA PRO A 39 -4.87 23.67 -9.72
C PRO A 39 -3.38 23.41 -9.91
N LYS A 40 -2.78 24.09 -10.88
CA LYS A 40 -1.32 24.09 -11.05
C LYS A 40 -0.68 24.64 -9.78
N LYS A 41 0.15 23.82 -9.13
CA LYS A 41 0.92 24.27 -7.97
C LYS A 41 2.10 25.13 -8.45
N GLN A 42 2.47 26.10 -7.62
CA GLN A 42 3.57 27.01 -7.91
C GLN A 42 4.90 26.25 -7.82
N PRO A 43 5.95 26.67 -8.56
CA PRO A 43 7.31 26.16 -8.39
C PRO A 43 7.80 26.33 -6.94
N ALA A 44 8.82 25.55 -6.55
CA ALA A 44 9.45 25.72 -5.25
C ALA A 44 9.82 27.19 -4.98
N ALA A 45 9.34 27.73 -3.87
CA ALA A 45 9.76 29.02 -3.35
C ALA A 45 10.83 28.80 -2.26
N ALA A 46 11.68 29.80 -2.04
CA ALA A 46 12.59 29.81 -0.90
C ALA A 46 11.85 30.25 0.37
N PRO A 47 12.13 29.63 1.55
CA PRO A 47 13.05 28.51 1.77
C PRO A 47 12.51 27.18 1.21
N PHE A 48 13.41 26.37 0.67
CA PHE A 48 13.06 25.12 -0.01
C PHE A 48 12.64 24.02 0.98
N ASP A 49 11.39 23.56 0.89
CA ASP A 49 10.90 22.34 1.54
C ASP A 49 10.69 21.25 0.47
N TYR A 50 11.50 20.19 0.54
CA TYR A 50 11.42 19.06 -0.39
C TYR A 50 10.10 18.28 -0.28
N VAL A 51 9.54 18.16 0.94
CA VAL A 51 8.29 17.43 1.17
C VAL A 51 7.13 18.18 0.54
N GLU A 52 7.07 19.50 0.77
CA GLU A 52 6.06 20.35 0.16
C GLU A 52 6.20 20.37 -1.37
N TRP A 53 7.40 20.68 -1.87
CA TRP A 53 7.68 20.75 -3.30
C TRP A 53 7.48 19.41 -4.02
N GLY A 54 7.94 18.30 -3.44
CA GLY A 54 7.83 16.96 -4.02
C GLY A 54 6.37 16.56 -4.28
N SER A 55 5.45 17.00 -3.41
CA SER A 55 4.00 16.82 -3.58
C SER A 55 3.40 17.54 -4.80
N THR A 56 4.19 18.38 -5.48
CA THR A 56 3.77 19.18 -6.64
C THR A 56 4.26 18.62 -7.97
N ILE A 57 5.25 17.71 -7.95
CA ILE A 57 5.98 17.28 -9.14
C ILE A 57 5.15 16.37 -10.05
N TYR A 58 4.30 15.53 -9.45
CA TYR A 58 3.44 14.61 -10.17
C TYR A 58 1.98 14.93 -9.89
N PRO A 59 1.40 15.97 -10.51
CA PRO A 59 0.05 16.42 -10.19
C PRO A 59 -1.04 15.49 -10.75
N GLY A 60 -2.22 15.56 -10.14
CA GLY A 60 -3.44 14.95 -10.67
C GLY A 60 -3.30 13.45 -10.94
N TRP A 61 -3.70 13.02 -12.14
CA TRP A 61 -3.70 11.61 -12.53
C TRP A 61 -2.32 10.95 -12.51
N LEU A 62 -1.23 11.72 -12.65
CA LEU A 62 0.12 11.15 -12.62
C LEU A 62 0.49 10.60 -11.24
N ALA A 63 0.08 11.27 -10.16
CA ALA A 63 0.21 10.74 -8.80
C ALA A 63 -0.57 9.43 -8.64
N VAL A 64 -1.78 9.35 -9.21
CA VAL A 64 -2.61 8.14 -9.14
C VAL A 64 -1.99 6.99 -9.93
N ASP A 65 -1.45 7.26 -11.12
CA ASP A 65 -0.75 6.27 -11.95
C ASP A 65 0.45 5.65 -11.21
N GLN A 66 1.24 6.49 -10.55
CA GLN A 66 2.41 6.08 -9.78
C GLN A 66 2.02 5.33 -8.50
N ALA A 67 0.97 5.80 -7.81
CA ALA A 67 0.45 5.13 -6.63
C ALA A 67 -0.03 3.71 -6.96
N ALA A 68 -0.73 3.53 -8.08
CA ALA A 68 -1.18 2.20 -8.53
C ALA A 68 -0.01 1.25 -8.86
N VAL A 69 1.10 1.77 -9.41
CA VAL A 69 2.34 1.00 -9.58
C VAL A 69 2.89 0.60 -8.23
N ALA A 70 3.07 1.54 -7.30
CA ALA A 70 3.64 1.27 -6.00
C ALA A 70 2.83 0.22 -5.22
N ILE A 71 1.50 0.25 -5.29
CA ILE A 71 0.63 -0.78 -4.70
C ILE A 71 0.90 -2.16 -5.32
N THR A 72 0.97 -2.23 -6.65
CA THR A 72 1.23 -3.49 -7.36
C THR A 72 2.62 -4.06 -7.03
N GLU A 73 3.64 -3.20 -7.06
CA GLU A 73 5.05 -3.56 -6.82
C GLU A 73 5.37 -3.80 -5.33
N THR A 74 4.45 -3.48 -4.41
CA THR A 74 4.60 -3.84 -2.99
C THR A 74 4.45 -5.35 -2.78
N ALA A 75 3.70 -6.04 -3.64
CA ALA A 75 3.32 -7.44 -3.43
C ALA A 75 4.51 -8.41 -3.31
N PRO A 76 5.55 -8.38 -4.16
CA PRO A 76 6.73 -9.22 -3.96
C PRO A 76 7.45 -8.97 -2.63
N LEU A 77 7.43 -7.71 -2.13
CA LEU A 77 8.04 -7.34 -0.86
C LEU A 77 7.28 -7.92 0.36
N LEU A 78 5.97 -8.13 0.21
CA LEU A 78 5.10 -8.80 1.18
C LEU A 78 5.29 -10.32 1.21
N LEU A 79 5.87 -10.89 0.15
CA LEU A 79 6.20 -12.32 0.03
C LEU A 79 7.67 -12.61 0.31
N THR A 80 8.48 -11.60 0.63
CA THR A 80 9.91 -11.79 0.92
C THR A 80 10.08 -12.61 2.21
N PRO A 81 10.76 -13.79 2.15
CA PRO A 81 11.02 -14.59 3.34
C PRO A 81 11.82 -13.84 4.40
N GLY A 82 11.65 -14.23 5.66
CA GLY A 82 12.42 -13.68 6.79
C GLY A 82 11.91 -12.34 7.34
N ARG A 83 10.93 -11.69 6.70
CA ARG A 83 10.36 -10.45 7.23
C ARG A 83 9.64 -10.72 8.54
N ARG A 84 9.83 -9.84 9.52
CA ARG A 84 9.13 -9.87 10.81
C ARG A 84 7.99 -8.86 10.84
N CYS A 85 6.96 -9.16 11.62
CA CYS A 85 5.93 -8.21 12.02
C CYS A 85 6.48 -7.33 13.16
N GLN A 86 5.78 -6.25 13.49
CA GLN A 86 6.26 -5.26 14.48
C GLN A 86 6.54 -5.86 15.87
N ASN A 87 5.87 -6.96 16.22
CA ASN A 87 6.09 -7.72 17.46
C ASN A 87 7.17 -8.83 17.35
N GLY A 88 7.98 -8.83 16.29
CA GLY A 88 9.05 -9.81 16.08
C GLY A 88 8.60 -11.18 15.52
N ARG A 89 7.30 -11.42 15.39
CA ARG A 89 6.78 -12.67 14.80
C ARG A 89 7.08 -12.74 13.29
N PRO A 90 7.25 -13.93 12.71
CA PRO A 90 7.41 -14.04 11.27
C PRO A 90 6.13 -13.54 10.55
N VAL A 91 6.32 -12.84 9.42
CA VAL A 91 5.23 -12.64 8.46
C VAL A 91 4.84 -14.01 7.89
N PRO A 92 3.54 -14.34 7.81
CA PRO A 92 3.08 -15.68 7.41
C PRO A 92 3.08 -15.85 5.88
N VAL A 93 4.24 -15.62 5.25
CA VAL A 93 4.39 -15.60 3.78
C VAL A 93 4.01 -16.92 3.11
N ASP A 94 4.02 -18.03 3.85
CA ASP A 94 3.68 -19.36 3.34
C ASP A 94 2.18 -19.68 3.39
N ARG A 95 1.39 -18.95 4.19
CA ARG A 95 -0.04 -19.23 4.34
C ARG A 95 -0.83 -18.92 3.07
N ALA A 96 -1.82 -19.76 2.79
CA ALA A 96 -2.63 -19.68 1.58
C ALA A 96 -3.47 -18.39 1.51
N ASP A 97 -4.04 -17.97 2.65
CA ASP A 97 -4.81 -16.73 2.75
C ASP A 97 -3.92 -15.49 2.59
N TRP A 98 -2.72 -15.47 3.16
CA TRP A 98 -1.73 -14.40 2.93
C TRP A 98 -1.42 -14.24 1.43
N LYS A 99 -1.06 -15.34 0.76
CA LYS A 99 -0.77 -15.35 -0.69
C LYS A 99 -1.97 -14.87 -1.50
N LYS A 100 -3.18 -15.30 -1.13
CA LYS A 100 -4.43 -14.86 -1.76
C LYS A 100 -4.63 -13.35 -1.60
N TYR A 101 -4.52 -12.79 -0.39
CA TYR A 101 -4.71 -11.36 -0.15
C TYR A 101 -3.64 -10.51 -0.85
N VAL A 102 -2.40 -10.99 -0.95
CA VAL A 102 -1.35 -10.33 -1.73
C VAL A 102 -1.70 -10.33 -3.23
N ALA A 103 -2.23 -11.43 -3.77
CA ALA A 103 -2.68 -11.49 -5.16
C ALA A 103 -3.87 -10.54 -5.42
N GLU A 104 -4.85 -10.48 -4.51
CA GLU A 104 -5.98 -9.54 -4.59
C GLU A 104 -5.50 -8.08 -4.61
N LEU A 105 -4.46 -7.74 -3.82
CA LEU A 105 -3.83 -6.41 -3.84
C LEU A 105 -3.19 -6.09 -5.21
N VAL A 106 -2.54 -7.07 -5.83
CA VAL A 106 -1.97 -6.93 -7.19
C VAL A 106 -3.08 -6.68 -8.21
N ASP A 107 -4.16 -7.43 -8.14
CA ASP A 107 -5.26 -7.34 -9.10
C ASP A 107 -5.95 -5.97 -9.04
N VAL A 108 -6.22 -5.47 -7.83
CA VAL A 108 -6.78 -4.13 -7.66
C VAL A 108 -5.77 -3.03 -8.03
N GLY A 109 -4.47 -3.21 -7.76
CA GLY A 109 -3.44 -2.26 -8.20
C GLY A 109 -3.36 -2.14 -9.72
N LYS A 110 -3.44 -3.28 -10.44
CA LYS A 110 -3.51 -3.31 -11.91
C LYS A 110 -4.80 -2.68 -12.44
N LEU A 111 -5.94 -2.92 -11.77
CA LEU A 111 -7.20 -2.27 -12.11
C LEU A 111 -7.12 -0.75 -11.93
N ALA A 112 -6.57 -0.30 -10.80
CA ALA A 112 -6.34 1.11 -10.52
C ALA A 112 -5.47 1.75 -11.62
N ARG A 113 -4.36 1.12 -11.99
CA ARG A 113 -3.48 1.63 -13.05
C ARG A 113 -4.19 1.76 -14.39
N ARG A 114 -4.97 0.76 -14.82
CA ARG A 114 -5.71 0.84 -16.09
C ARG A 114 -6.77 1.94 -16.05
N THR A 115 -7.50 2.05 -14.95
CA THR A 115 -8.60 3.03 -14.79
C THR A 115 -8.04 4.45 -14.69
N SER A 116 -6.94 4.65 -13.96
CA SER A 116 -6.27 5.94 -13.88
C SER A 116 -5.72 6.35 -15.23
N GLN A 117 -5.08 5.45 -15.98
CA GLN A 117 -4.57 5.73 -17.33
C GLN A 117 -5.68 6.12 -18.31
N ALA A 118 -6.88 5.58 -18.15
CA ALA A 118 -8.06 5.98 -18.91
C ALA A 118 -8.66 7.33 -18.46
N ARG A 119 -8.15 7.92 -17.37
CA ARG A 119 -8.60 9.21 -16.80
C ARG A 119 -10.09 9.22 -16.45
N ASN A 120 -10.64 8.05 -16.13
CA ASN A 120 -12.07 7.89 -15.87
C ASN A 120 -12.37 8.08 -14.39
N TYR A 121 -12.73 9.30 -14.00
CA TYR A 121 -13.02 9.67 -12.61
C TYR A 121 -14.14 8.85 -11.99
N GLU A 122 -15.29 8.76 -12.69
CA GLU A 122 -16.48 8.05 -12.20
C GLU A 122 -16.19 6.57 -11.94
N ALA A 123 -15.56 5.88 -12.89
CA ALA A 123 -15.19 4.47 -12.73
C ALA A 123 -14.11 4.26 -11.65
N PHE A 124 -13.33 5.29 -11.34
CA PHE A 124 -12.28 5.18 -10.32
C PHE A 124 -12.84 5.17 -8.89
N ILE A 125 -14.05 5.68 -8.66
CA ILE A 125 -14.70 5.63 -7.34
C ILE A 125 -14.83 4.17 -6.86
N ASP A 126 -15.30 3.28 -7.74
CA ASP A 126 -15.41 1.84 -7.47
C ASP A 126 -14.03 1.17 -7.23
N VAL A 127 -12.97 1.69 -7.86
CA VAL A 127 -11.61 1.18 -7.65
C VAL A 127 -11.15 1.44 -6.22
N SER A 128 -11.44 2.63 -5.69
CA SER A 128 -11.10 2.97 -4.30
C SER A 128 -11.80 2.07 -3.29
N GLU A 129 -13.05 1.69 -3.53
CA GLU A 129 -13.77 0.72 -2.70
C GLU A 129 -13.13 -0.67 -2.76
N LYS A 130 -12.82 -1.16 -3.97
CA LYS A 130 -12.13 -2.46 -4.15
C LYS A 130 -10.76 -2.48 -3.47
N LEU A 131 -10.03 -1.37 -3.48
CA LEU A 131 -8.74 -1.29 -2.80
C LEU A 131 -8.93 -1.33 -1.28
N ASN A 132 -9.96 -0.65 -0.76
CA ASN A 132 -10.30 -0.72 0.65
C ASN A 132 -10.62 -2.16 1.08
N ASP A 133 -11.39 -2.89 0.28
CA ASP A 133 -11.70 -4.30 0.56
C ASP A 133 -10.47 -5.21 0.54
N ALA A 134 -9.59 -5.07 -0.45
CA ALA A 134 -8.34 -5.82 -0.52
C ALA A 134 -7.44 -5.54 0.72
N CYS A 135 -7.32 -4.27 1.12
CA CYS A 135 -6.63 -3.88 2.33
C CYS A 135 -7.29 -4.49 3.58
N ALA A 136 -8.61 -4.45 3.67
CA ALA A 136 -9.37 -4.95 4.80
C ALA A 136 -9.25 -6.48 4.95
N ASN A 137 -9.23 -7.24 3.85
CA ASN A 137 -9.09 -8.69 3.89
C ASN A 137 -7.80 -9.11 4.62
N CYS A 138 -6.67 -8.47 4.33
CA CYS A 138 -5.42 -8.73 5.03
C CYS A 138 -5.41 -8.14 6.44
N HIS A 139 -5.81 -6.87 6.61
CA HIS A 139 -5.74 -6.21 7.92
C HIS A 139 -6.68 -6.82 8.96
N LYS A 140 -7.83 -7.35 8.55
CA LYS A 140 -8.75 -8.09 9.44
C LYS A 140 -8.15 -9.41 9.92
N VAL A 141 -7.06 -9.91 9.38
CA VAL A 141 -6.44 -11.16 9.86
C VAL A 141 -5.11 -10.87 10.54
N TYR A 142 -4.32 -9.97 9.96
CA TYR A 142 -2.91 -9.82 10.28
C TYR A 142 -2.53 -8.53 11.01
N ARG A 143 -3.43 -7.55 11.07
CA ARG A 143 -3.24 -6.29 11.80
C ARG A 143 -3.97 -6.35 13.14
N ASP A 144 -3.50 -5.57 14.11
CA ASP A 144 -4.06 -5.53 15.46
C ASP A 144 -5.58 -5.31 15.44
N LYS A 145 -6.32 -6.21 16.12
CA LYS A 145 -7.72 -6.01 16.50
C LYS A 145 -7.78 -5.71 17.98
N GLY A 146 -8.08 -4.48 18.37
CA GLY A 146 -8.44 -4.16 19.76
C GLY A 146 -7.28 -3.99 20.76
N GLY A 147 -6.17 -3.38 20.36
CA GLY A 147 -5.17 -2.81 21.28
C GLY A 147 -5.05 -1.30 21.09
N THR A 148 -4.16 -0.62 21.83
CA THR A 148 -3.80 0.78 21.54
C THR A 148 -3.33 0.86 20.10
N GLU A 149 -3.89 1.80 19.33
CA GLU A 149 -3.54 1.97 17.92
C GLU A 149 -2.02 2.11 17.78
N GLY A 150 -1.42 1.30 16.90
CA GLY A 150 0.04 1.28 16.69
C GLY A 150 0.86 0.40 17.65
N SER A 151 0.25 -0.22 18.67
CA SER A 151 0.95 -1.10 19.62
C SER A 151 1.63 -2.33 18.98
N GLY A 152 1.05 -2.90 17.92
CA GLY A 152 1.67 -4.00 17.17
C GLY A 152 1.58 -5.38 17.83
N ALA A 153 1.08 -5.47 19.07
CA ALA A 153 1.16 -6.68 19.90
C ALA A 153 0.44 -7.89 19.30
N LEU A 154 -0.69 -7.66 18.63
CA LEU A 154 -1.56 -8.70 18.08
C LEU A 154 -1.31 -8.97 16.59
N ARG A 155 -0.24 -8.43 15.99
CA ARG A 155 0.06 -8.69 14.58
C ARG A 155 0.52 -10.12 14.33
N CYS A 156 0.14 -10.64 13.17
CA CYS A 156 0.62 -11.93 12.64
C CYS A 156 0.48 -13.08 13.65
N GLN A 157 -0.73 -13.22 14.22
CA GLN A 157 -0.99 -14.33 15.13
C GLN A 157 -0.92 -15.68 14.40
N PRO A 158 -0.42 -16.74 15.06
CA PRO A 158 -0.59 -18.11 14.58
C PRO A 158 -2.08 -18.37 14.34
N SER A 159 -2.40 -19.14 13.30
CA SER A 159 -3.76 -19.59 13.07
C SER A 159 -4.19 -20.47 14.27
N PRO A 160 -5.49 -20.65 14.52
CA PRO A 160 -5.95 -21.57 15.56
C PRO A 160 -5.37 -22.99 15.41
N GLU A 161 -5.03 -23.39 14.19
CA GLU A 161 -4.46 -24.71 13.85
C GLU A 161 -2.94 -24.80 14.15
N GLU A 162 -2.27 -23.65 14.33
CA GLU A 162 -0.83 -23.54 14.61
C GLU A 162 -0.55 -23.23 16.10
N LYS A 163 -1.59 -23.18 16.95
CA LYS A 163 -1.49 -22.97 18.41
C LYS A 163 -1.50 -24.29 19.16
#